data_AF-A0A552ISE7-F1
#
_entry.id   AF-A0A552ISE7-F1
#
_cell.length_a   1.000
_cell.length_b   1.000
_cell.length_c   1.000
_cell.angle_alpha   90.00
_cell.angle_beta   90.00
_cell.angle_gamma   90.00
#
_symmetry.space_group_name_H-M   'P 1'
#
loop_
_entity.id
_entity.type
_entity.pdbx_description
1 polymer ?
#
loop_
_entity_poly.entity_id
_entity_poly.type
_entity_poly.pdbx_seq_one_letter_code
_entity_poly.pdbx_strand_id
1 'polypeptide(L)'
;MIPQEAFLSHSSKNREFVSHLANELRRHGVPVWYSETNILGAQQWHDEIGKALRRCDWFIIVLSPDAVDSMWVKRELIFTLQDQRFEDKIWPILYQPCEYTKLSWVLPSFQIINFNDNFEEGCRDLLRVFGLGYIYI
;
A
#
# COMPACT_ATOMS: atom_id res chain seq x y z
N MET A 1 -13.19 9.59 -0.88
CA MET A 1 -12.45 10.88 -0.90
C MET A 1 -11.11 10.64 -1.57
N ILE A 2 -10.60 11.58 -2.35
CA ILE A 2 -9.31 11.41 -3.06
C ILE A 2 -8.18 11.53 -2.03
N PRO A 3 -7.17 10.62 -2.05
CA PRO A 3 -6.00 10.73 -1.16
C PRO A 3 -5.25 12.05 -1.36
N GLN A 4 -4.85 12.71 -0.27
CA GLN A 4 -3.81 13.74 -0.34
C GLN A 4 -2.46 13.10 -0.66
N GLU A 5 -2.17 11.95 -0.04
CA GLU A 5 -1.06 11.09 -0.39
C GLU A 5 -1.30 9.68 0.15
N ALA A 6 -1.19 8.66 -0.71
CA ALA A 6 -1.31 7.26 -0.29
C ALA A 6 0.06 6.65 0.00
N PHE A 7 0.18 5.99 1.15
CA PHE A 7 1.35 5.21 1.54
C PHE A 7 1.24 3.80 0.93
N LEU A 8 2.23 3.38 0.11
CA LEU A 8 2.30 2.02 -0.43
C LEU A 8 3.24 1.14 0.42
N SER A 9 2.67 0.41 1.36
CA SER A 9 3.39 -0.55 2.20
C SER A 9 3.64 -1.83 1.42
N HIS A 10 4.91 -2.21 1.26
CA HIS A 10 5.32 -3.34 0.44
C HIS A 10 6.65 -3.94 0.90
N SER A 11 6.93 -5.18 0.48
CA SER A 11 8.28 -5.71 0.58
C SER A 11 9.19 -5.08 -0.46
N SER A 12 10.44 -4.78 -0.10
CA SER A 12 11.47 -4.29 -1.03
C SER A 12 11.66 -5.17 -2.28
N LYS A 13 11.33 -6.47 -2.19
CA LYS A 13 11.35 -7.42 -3.31
C LYS A 13 10.24 -7.20 -4.34
N ASN A 14 9.19 -6.45 -4.00
CA ASN A 14 8.08 -6.14 -4.91
C ASN A 14 8.18 -4.71 -5.50
N ARG A 15 9.37 -4.09 -5.44
CA ARG A 15 9.58 -2.70 -5.85
C ARG A 15 9.17 -2.43 -7.30
N GLU A 16 9.42 -3.36 -8.23
CA GLU A 16 9.06 -3.19 -9.64
C GLU A 16 7.55 -2.99 -9.81
N PHE A 17 6.76 -3.88 -9.22
CA PHE A 17 5.30 -3.77 -9.21
C PHE A 17 4.83 -2.47 -8.54
N VAL A 18 5.39 -2.12 -7.38
CA VAL A 18 4.97 -0.91 -6.64
C VAL A 18 5.34 0.37 -7.38
N SER A 19 6.48 0.42 -8.04
CA SER A 19 6.86 1.53 -8.90
C SER A 19 5.89 1.68 -10.07
N HIS A 20 5.47 0.58 -10.68
CA HIS A 20 4.48 0.61 -11.76
C HIS A 20 3.12 1.10 -11.27
N LEU A 21 2.63 0.55 -10.15
CA LEU A 21 1.38 1.00 -9.51
C LEU A 21 1.44 2.48 -9.12
N ALA A 22 2.56 2.93 -8.54
CA ALA A 22 2.75 4.31 -8.14
C ALA A 22 2.66 5.26 -9.33
N ASN A 23 3.30 4.91 -10.46
CA ASN A 23 3.22 5.70 -11.68
C ASN A 23 1.80 5.73 -12.25
N GLU A 24 1.06 4.64 -12.16
CA GLU A 24 -0.33 4.59 -12.59
C GLU A 24 -1.22 5.48 -11.71
N LEU A 25 -1.15 5.34 -10.39
CA LEU A 25 -1.90 6.18 -9.46
C LEU A 25 -1.61 7.67 -9.63
N ARG A 26 -0.34 8.04 -9.82
CA ARG A 26 0.06 9.43 -10.08
C ARG A 26 -0.53 9.98 -11.38
N ARG A 27 -0.63 9.16 -12.44
CA ARG A 27 -1.28 9.56 -13.69
C ARG A 27 -2.76 9.89 -13.52
N HIS A 28 -3.43 9.26 -12.55
CA HIS A 28 -4.82 9.56 -12.18
C HIS A 28 -4.94 10.62 -11.07
N GLY A 29 -3.87 11.37 -10.80
CA GLY A 29 -3.88 12.48 -9.85
C GLY A 29 -3.85 12.05 -8.38
N VAL A 30 -3.46 10.82 -8.07
CA VAL A 30 -3.28 10.31 -6.69
C VAL A 30 -1.80 10.40 -6.31
N PRO A 31 -1.40 11.32 -5.41
CA PRO A 31 -0.03 11.35 -4.91
C PRO A 31 0.25 10.09 -4.10
N VAL A 32 1.46 9.55 -4.23
CA VAL A 32 1.86 8.32 -3.55
C VAL A 32 3.26 8.42 -2.99
N TRP A 33 3.43 7.84 -1.82
CA TRP A 33 4.71 7.64 -1.16
C TRP A 33 5.00 6.14 -1.05
N TYR A 34 6.24 5.77 -1.35
CA TYR A 34 6.78 4.43 -1.06
C TYR A 34 8.31 4.54 -0.90
N SER A 35 8.92 3.60 -0.18
CA SER A 35 10.38 3.62 0.00
C SER A 35 11.09 3.14 -1.27
N GLU A 36 11.71 4.07 -2.01
CA GLU A 36 12.44 3.80 -3.25
C GLU A 36 13.86 3.22 -3.02
N THR A 37 14.41 3.38 -1.82
CA THR A 37 15.82 3.06 -1.53
C THR A 37 15.96 1.83 -0.67
N ASN A 38 17.06 1.08 -0.84
CA ASN A 38 17.60 0.22 0.21
C ASN A 38 18.32 1.15 1.21
N ILE A 39 17.60 1.86 2.07
CA ILE A 39 18.24 2.72 3.07
C ILE A 39 19.16 1.84 3.92
N LEU A 40 20.46 2.06 3.79
CA LEU A 40 21.55 1.26 4.38
C LEU A 40 21.62 1.37 5.91
N GLY A 41 20.73 2.13 6.55
CA GLY A 41 20.69 2.33 8.01
C GLY A 41 19.27 2.25 8.57
N ALA A 42 19.07 1.35 9.54
CA ALA A 42 17.76 1.10 10.16
C ALA A 42 17.15 2.32 10.88
N GLN A 43 17.98 3.24 11.40
CA GLN A 43 17.50 4.47 12.08
C GLN A 43 16.94 5.51 11.09
N GLN A 44 17.69 5.85 10.04
CA GLN A 44 17.21 6.77 9.00
C GLN A 44 15.97 6.22 8.29
N TRP A 45 15.93 4.90 8.09
CA TRP A 45 14.77 4.19 7.54
C TRP A 45 13.51 4.38 8.41
N HIS A 46 13.65 4.31 9.74
CA HIS A 46 12.52 4.45 10.67
C HIS A 46 11.95 5.87 10.69
N ASP A 47 12.81 6.89 10.70
CA ASP A 47 12.38 8.28 10.76
C ASP A 47 11.62 8.72 9.50
N GLU A 48 12.09 8.32 8.32
CA GLU A 48 11.46 8.68 7.05
C GLU A 48 10.08 8.00 6.88
N ILE A 49 9.96 6.70 7.22
CA ILE A 49 8.66 6.03 7.23
C ILE A 49 7.72 6.66 8.25
N GLY A 50 8.20 6.95 9.45
CA GLY A 50 7.37 7.60 10.48
C GLY A 50 6.87 8.97 10.02
N LYS A 51 7.71 9.76 9.33
CA LYS A 51 7.29 11.04 8.73
C LYS A 51 6.26 10.82 7.62
N ALA A 52 6.46 9.82 6.76
CA ALA A 52 5.52 9.50 5.69
C ALA A 52 4.16 9.06 6.26
N LEU A 53 4.11 8.13 7.21
CA LEU A 53 2.86 7.70 7.88
C LEU A 53 2.14 8.84 8.61
N ARG A 54 2.86 9.87 9.05
CA ARG A 54 2.23 11.09 9.60
C ARG A 54 1.63 11.99 8.53
N ARG A 55 2.21 12.02 7.33
CA ARG A 55 1.77 12.89 6.21
C ARG A 55 0.69 12.25 5.34
N CYS A 56 0.83 10.96 5.04
CA CYS A 56 -0.13 10.21 4.23
C CYS A 56 -1.47 10.07 4.97
N ASP A 57 -2.56 10.07 4.21
CA ASP A 57 -3.93 9.97 4.71
C ASP A 57 -4.62 8.68 4.26
N TRP A 58 -3.95 7.89 3.41
CA TRP A 58 -4.37 6.56 2.98
C TRP A 58 -3.23 5.56 3.10
N PHE A 59 -3.57 4.31 3.39
CA PHE A 59 -2.61 3.23 3.54
C PHE A 59 -3.00 2.05 2.65
N ILE A 60 -2.15 1.75 1.68
CA ILE A 60 -2.36 0.66 0.74
C ILE A 60 -1.30 -0.40 1.03
N ILE A 61 -1.74 -1.60 1.40
CA ILE A 61 -0.83 -2.71 1.70
C ILE A 61 -0.77 -3.69 0.53
N VAL A 62 0.42 -3.86 -0.02
CA VAL A 62 0.67 -4.76 -1.15
C VAL A 62 0.97 -6.15 -0.61
N LEU A 63 -0.04 -7.01 -0.64
CA LEU A 63 0.05 -8.37 -0.14
C LEU A 63 0.76 -9.28 -1.14
N SER A 64 1.82 -9.92 -0.64
CA SER A 64 2.63 -10.93 -1.31
C SER A 64 3.27 -11.85 -0.26
N PRO A 65 3.82 -13.02 -0.63
CA PRO A 65 4.58 -13.84 0.31
C PRO A 65 5.69 -13.07 1.02
N ASP A 66 6.43 -12.25 0.27
CA ASP A 66 7.53 -11.44 0.83
C ASP A 66 7.06 -10.31 1.75
N ALA A 67 5.87 -9.77 1.53
CA ALA A 67 5.28 -8.75 2.41
C ALA A 67 4.80 -9.35 3.73
N VAL A 68 4.25 -10.58 3.69
CA VAL A 68 3.82 -11.32 4.88
C VAL A 68 5.00 -11.60 5.82
N ASP A 69 6.17 -11.91 5.27
CA ASP A 69 7.39 -12.16 6.05
C ASP A 69 8.15 -10.89 6.44
N SER A 70 7.71 -9.71 5.97
CA SER A 70 8.40 -8.45 6.24
C SER A 70 8.02 -7.86 7.59
N MET A 71 9.00 -7.78 8.49
CA MET A 71 8.85 -7.09 9.79
C MET A 71 8.45 -5.61 9.61
N TRP A 72 8.91 -4.95 8.56
CA TRP A 72 8.60 -3.54 8.31
C TRP A 72 7.14 -3.35 7.91
N VAL A 73 6.65 -4.14 6.96
CA VAL A 73 5.23 -4.12 6.54
C VAL A 73 4.34 -4.40 7.75
N LYS A 74 4.72 -5.35 8.62
CA LYS A 74 3.98 -5.63 9.85
C LYS A 74 3.93 -4.43 10.80
N ARG A 75 5.06 -3.74 11.00
CA ARG A 75 5.14 -2.55 11.87
C ARG A 75 4.32 -1.39 11.34
N GLU A 76 4.41 -1.14 10.04
CA GLU A 76 3.61 -0.11 9.35
C GLU A 76 2.12 -0.40 9.49
N LEU A 77 1.68 -1.64 9.22
CA LEU A 77 0.28 -2.02 9.39
C LEU A 77 -0.20 -1.85 10.83
N ILE A 78 0.58 -2.27 11.83
CA ILE A 78 0.23 -2.10 13.25
C ILE A 78 0.09 -0.62 13.61
N PHE A 79 1.04 0.21 13.18
CA PHE A 79 0.99 1.66 13.42
C PHE A 79 -0.30 2.25 12.82
N THR A 80 -0.59 1.93 11.56
CA THR A 80 -1.77 2.42 10.85
C THR A 80 -3.08 1.95 11.49
N LEU A 81 -3.17 0.69 11.92
CA LEU A 81 -4.35 0.14 12.61
C LEU A 81 -4.65 0.81 13.95
N GLN A 82 -3.66 1.44 14.58
CA GLN A 82 -3.82 2.16 15.85
C GLN A 82 -4.15 3.65 15.66
N ASP A 83 -4.12 4.15 14.44
CA ASP A 83 -4.31 5.56 14.12
C ASP A 83 -5.67 5.80 13.45
N GLN A 84 -6.58 6.44 14.19
CA GLN A 84 -7.95 6.73 13.74
C GLN A 84 -8.02 7.56 12.44
N ARG A 85 -6.95 8.25 12.05
CA ARG A 85 -6.92 8.99 10.77
C ARG A 85 -7.08 8.06 9.56
N PHE A 86 -6.70 6.79 9.71
CA PHE A 86 -6.79 5.74 8.70
C PHE A 86 -8.03 4.86 8.83
N GLU A 87 -8.97 5.16 9.74
CA GLU A 87 -10.27 4.49 9.79
C GLU A 87 -10.92 4.55 8.39
N ASP A 88 -11.32 3.39 7.86
CA ASP A 88 -11.82 3.16 6.50
C ASP A 88 -10.89 3.52 5.33
N LYS A 89 -9.59 3.78 5.59
CA LYS A 89 -8.59 4.17 4.57
C LYS A 89 -7.39 3.22 4.49
N ILE A 90 -7.54 2.02 5.06
CA ILE A 90 -6.59 0.91 4.91
C ILE A 90 -7.13 -0.02 3.83
N TRP A 91 -6.39 -0.14 2.73
CA TRP A 91 -6.81 -0.91 1.56
C TRP A 91 -5.77 -1.95 1.17
N PRO A 92 -6.00 -3.22 1.54
CA PRO A 92 -5.18 -4.32 1.04
C PRO A 92 -5.39 -4.57 -0.44
N ILE A 93 -4.29 -4.76 -1.15
CA ILE A 93 -4.29 -5.25 -2.53
C ILE A 93 -3.53 -6.57 -2.59
N LEU A 94 -4.10 -7.57 -3.26
CA LEU A 94 -3.50 -8.88 -3.42
C LEU A 94 -2.68 -8.91 -4.72
N TYR A 95 -1.37 -8.68 -4.61
CA TYR A 95 -0.45 -8.76 -5.75
C TYR A 95 -0.07 -10.21 -6.06
N GLN A 96 0.18 -11.02 -5.04
CA GLN A 96 0.49 -12.44 -5.18
C GLN A 96 -0.25 -13.28 -4.13
N PRO A 97 -0.67 -14.52 -4.44
CA PRO A 97 -1.35 -15.38 -3.49
C PRO A 97 -0.47 -15.60 -2.25
N CYS A 98 -1.02 -15.34 -1.06
CA CYS A 98 -0.29 -15.45 0.20
C CYS A 98 -1.25 -15.65 1.39
N GLU A 99 -0.72 -16.21 2.47
CA GLU A 99 -1.45 -16.39 3.73
C GLU A 99 -1.37 -15.12 4.59
N TYR A 100 -2.05 -14.05 4.16
CA TYR A 100 -1.99 -12.73 4.81
C TYR A 100 -2.50 -12.71 6.27
N THR A 101 -3.19 -13.75 6.75
CA THR A 101 -3.51 -13.94 8.17
C THR A 101 -2.27 -14.04 9.06
N LYS A 102 -1.14 -14.52 8.52
CA LYS A 102 0.16 -14.54 9.22
C LYS A 102 0.72 -13.14 9.47
N LEU A 103 0.40 -12.21 8.58
CA LEU A 103 0.81 -10.81 8.72
C LEU A 103 -0.03 -10.11 9.80
N SER A 104 -1.35 -10.24 9.70
CA SER A 104 -2.29 -9.77 10.72
C SER A 104 -3.64 -10.49 10.62
N TRP A 105 -4.18 -10.90 11.76
CA TRP A 105 -5.45 -11.63 11.86
C TRP A 105 -6.67 -10.79 11.48
N VAL A 106 -6.55 -9.45 11.45
CA VAL A 106 -7.64 -8.56 11.04
C VAL A 106 -7.75 -8.42 9.51
N LEU A 107 -6.71 -8.74 8.73
CA LEU A 107 -6.74 -8.55 7.27
C LEU A 107 -7.91 -9.24 6.55
N PRO A 108 -8.41 -10.42 6.97
CA PRO A 108 -9.63 -11.01 6.41
C PRO A 108 -10.92 -10.18 6.57
N SER A 109 -10.97 -9.20 7.48
CA SER A 109 -12.15 -8.34 7.63
C SER A 109 -12.15 -7.14 6.67
N PHE A 110 -11.05 -6.92 5.94
CA PHE A 110 -10.96 -5.84 4.95
C PHE A 110 -11.49 -6.32 3.60
N GLN A 111 -12.02 -5.39 2.81
CA GLN A 111 -12.16 -5.61 1.38
C GLN A 111 -10.76 -5.65 0.74
N ILE A 112 -10.54 -6.60 -0.14
CA ILE A 112 -9.25 -6.80 -0.81
C ILE A 112 -9.44 -6.63 -2.31
N ILE A 113 -8.57 -5.84 -2.93
CA ILE A 113 -8.56 -5.63 -4.37
C ILE A 113 -7.57 -6.62 -5.01
N ASN A 114 -8.00 -7.35 -6.03
CA ASN A 114 -7.16 -8.33 -6.70
C ASN A 114 -6.27 -7.67 -7.75
N PHE A 115 -4.96 -7.89 -7.65
CA PHE A 115 -3.94 -7.48 -8.61
C PHE A 115 -3.13 -8.68 -9.16
N ASN A 116 -3.47 -9.91 -8.75
CA ASN A 116 -2.79 -11.13 -9.18
C ASN A 116 -3.09 -11.48 -10.65
N ASP A 117 -4.26 -11.12 -11.15
CA ASP A 117 -4.74 -11.56 -12.46
C ASP A 117 -4.56 -10.49 -13.54
N ASN A 118 -5.08 -9.28 -13.30
CA ASN A 118 -5.02 -8.17 -14.26
C ASN A 118 -4.70 -6.84 -13.56
N PHE A 119 -3.58 -6.23 -13.95
CA PHE A 119 -3.10 -4.98 -13.36
C PHE A 119 -4.03 -3.80 -13.60
N GLU A 120 -4.56 -3.65 -14.83
CA GLU A 120 -5.45 -2.54 -15.19
C GLU A 120 -6.79 -2.63 -14.45
N GLU A 121 -7.32 -3.85 -14.32
CA GLU A 121 -8.55 -4.10 -13.56
C GLU A 121 -8.35 -3.79 -12.07
N GLY A 122 -7.25 -4.25 -11.47
CA GLY A 122 -6.89 -3.91 -10.10
C GLY A 122 -6.75 -2.39 -9.89
N CYS A 123 -6.09 -1.69 -10.83
CA CYS A 123 -5.99 -0.24 -10.77
C CYS A 123 -7.36 0.44 -10.87
N ARG A 124 -8.24 -0.03 -11.75
CA ARG A 124 -9.60 0.48 -11.88
C ARG A 124 -10.39 0.34 -10.59
N ASP A 125 -10.31 -0.81 -9.94
CA ASP A 125 -11.00 -1.05 -8.67
C ASP A 125 -10.43 -0.20 -7.54
N LEU A 126 -9.10 -0.02 -7.50
CA LEU A 126 -8.47 0.86 -6.53
C LEU A 126 -8.83 2.34 -6.74
N LEU A 127 -8.88 2.82 -7.98
CA LEU A 127 -9.32 4.19 -8.27
C LEU A 127 -10.79 4.41 -7.91
N ARG A 128 -11.66 3.40 -8.08
CA ARG A 128 -13.07 3.48 -7.66
C ARG A 128 -13.20 3.73 -6.15
N VAL A 129 -12.33 3.14 -5.33
CA VAL A 129 -12.29 3.41 -3.88
C VAL A 129 -12.07 4.90 -3.60
N PHE A 130 -11.25 5.57 -4.41
CA PHE A 130 -11.00 7.01 -4.29
C PHE A 130 -12.11 7.89 -4.89
N GLY A 131 -13.09 7.28 -5.58
CA GLY A 131 -14.12 7.97 -6.35
C GLY A 131 -13.64 8.46 -7.72
N LEU A 132 -12.58 7.84 -8.27
CA LEU A 132 -11.97 8.20 -9.54
C LEU A 132 -12.32 7.18 -10.63
N GLY A 133 -12.43 7.66 -11.87
CA GLY A 133 -12.57 6.81 -13.05
C GLY A 133 -11.21 6.38 -13.59
N TYR A 134 -11.13 5.18 -14.15
CA TYR A 134 -9.93 4.72 -14.87
C TYR A 134 -9.93 5.26 -16.29
N ILE A 135 -8.90 6.01 -16.65
CA ILE A 135 -8.74 6.62 -17.98
C ILE A 135 -7.67 5.85 -18.74
N TYR A 136 -7.97 5.42 -19.97
CA TYR A 136 -6.97 4.92 -20.90
C TYR A 136 -6.24 6.12 -21.50
N ILE A 137 -4.96 6.30 -21.16
CA ILE A 137 -4.11 7.40 -21.63
C ILE A 137 -3.06 6.88 -22.59
#